data_AF-K1XR31-F1
#
_entry.id   AF-K1XR31-F1
#
_cell.length_a   1.000
_cell.length_b   1.000
_cell.length_c   1.000
_cell.angle_alpha   90.00
_cell.angle_beta   90.00
_cell.angle_gamma   90.00
#
_symmetry.space_group_name_H-M   'P 1'
#
loop_
_entity.id
_entity.type
_entity.pdbx_description
1 polymer ?
#
loop_
_entity_poly.entity_id
_entity_poly.type
_entity_poly.pdbx_seq_one_letter_code
_entity_poly.pdbx_strand_id
1 'polypeptide(L)' 'MEVIVVDNHSADGSPLLIKRKYPHVKLILNSVNLGFAKAVNLGIAQAKGEYIFIGNDDLMFENNSL' A
#
# COMPACT_ATOMS: atom_id res chain seq x y z
N MET A 1 -8.89 -6.55 -9.51
CA MET A 1 -8.28 -5.49 -8.68
C MET A 1 -7.25 -6.15 -7.78
N GLU A 2 -6.05 -5.59 -7.71
CA GLU A 2 -5.04 -5.97 -6.71
C GLU A 2 -4.84 -4.81 -5.74
N VAL A 3 -4.40 -5.12 -4.52
CA VAL A 3 -4.08 -4.11 -3.51
C VAL A 3 -2.64 -4.33 -3.08
N ILE A 4 -1.83 -3.28 -3.25
CA ILE A 4 -0.44 -3.25 -2.84
C ILE A 4 -0.32 -2.20 -1.74
N VAL A 5 0.18 -2.60 -0.58
CA VAL A 5 0.49 -1.68 0.50
C VAL A 5 2.01 -1.62 0.65
N VAL A 6 2.54 -0.41 0.57
CA VAL A 6 3.95 -0.14 0.87
C VAL A 6 4.02 0.42 2.28
N ASP A 7 4.44 -0.40 3.24
CA ASP A 7 4.80 0.09 4.56
C ASP A 7 6.13 0.82 4.47
N ASN A 8 6.10 2.13 4.74
CA ASN A 8 7.25 2.99 4.57
C ASN A 8 8.04 3.18 5.88
N HIS A 9 8.32 2.07 6.56
CA HIS A 9 9.00 2.00 7.85
C HIS A 9 8.13 2.50 9.02
N SER A 10 6.94 1.92 9.17
CA SER A 10 6.11 2.20 10.34
C SER A 10 6.78 1.65 11.60
N ALA A 11 6.71 2.42 12.69
CA ALA A 11 7.25 2.03 14.00
C ALA A 11 6.24 1.28 14.88
N ASP A 12 5.06 0.96 14.34
CA ASP A 12 3.95 0.34 15.04
C ASP A 12 3.65 -1.08 14.51
N GLY A 13 2.53 -1.65 14.95
CA GLY A 13 2.08 -2.98 14.54
C GLY A 13 1.40 -3.04 13.16
N SER A 14 1.37 -1.94 12.39
CA SER A 14 0.60 -1.84 11.14
C SER A 14 0.95 -2.93 10.11
N PRO A 15 2.23 -3.22 9.82
CA PRO A 15 2.59 -4.31 8.90
C PRO A 15 2.04 -5.68 9.31
N LEU A 16 2.12 -5.99 10.61
CA LEU A 16 1.65 -7.27 11.15
C LEU A 16 0.13 -7.37 11.10
N LEU A 17 -0.56 -6.27 11.43
CA LEU A 17 -2.01 -6.16 11.32
C LEU A 17 -2.46 -6.40 9.89
N ILE A 18 -1.86 -5.72 8.91
CA ILE A 18 -2.19 -5.86 7.49
C ILE A 18 -1.98 -7.31 7.04
N LYS A 19 -0.80 -7.88 7.30
CA LYS A 19 -0.48 -9.27 6.94
C LYS A 19 -1.47 -10.28 7.52
N ARG A 20 -1.92 -10.07 8.76
CA ARG A 20 -2.88 -10.97 9.44
C ARG A 20 -4.31 -10.78 8.95
N LYS A 21 -4.78 -9.55 8.82
CA LYS A 21 -6.18 -9.23 8.52
C LYS A 21 -6.49 -9.28 7.02
N TYR A 22 -5.51 -8.99 6.18
CA TYR A 22 -5.64 -8.92 4.73
C TYR A 22 -4.53 -9.73 4.04
N PRO A 23 -4.50 -11.06 4.20
CA PRO A 23 -3.42 -11.91 3.67
C PRO A 23 -3.34 -11.94 2.14
N HIS A 24 -4.36 -11.44 1.44
CA HIS A 24 -4.39 -11.29 -0.02
C HIS A 24 -3.76 -9.98 -0.51
N VAL A 25 -3.48 -9.02 0.38
CA VAL A 25 -2.81 -7.77 0.05
C VAL A 25 -1.31 -8.03 -0.13
N LYS A 26 -0.72 -7.51 -1.21
CA LYS A 26 0.73 -7.54 -1.41
C LYS A 26 1.37 -6.46 -0.53
N LEU A 27 1.97 -6.90 0.58
CA LEU A 27 2.66 -6.01 1.51
C LEU A 27 4.15 -5.91 1.17
N ILE A 28 4.64 -4.69 0.95
CA ILE A 28 6.05 -4.36 0.74
C ILE A 28 6.54 -3.61 1.98
N LEU A 29 7.66 -4.02 2.56
CA LEU A 29 8.22 -3.43 3.77
C LEU A 29 9.52 -2.70 3.47
N ASN A 30 9.56 -1.39 3.72
CA ASN A 30 10.80 -0.63 3.64
C ASN A 30 11.55 -0.69 4.97
N SER A 31 12.88 -0.87 4.89
CA SER A 31 13.75 -0.87 6.07
C SER A 31 14.03 0.52 6.64
N VAL A 32 13.70 1.58 5.88
CA VAL A 32 13.80 3.00 6.27
C VAL A 32 12.69 3.79 5.59
N ASN A 33 12.32 4.95 6.13
CA ASN A 33 11.36 5.83 5.47
C ASN A 33 12.01 6.45 4.20
N LEU A 34 11.46 6.12 3.03
CA LEU A 34 11.98 6.54 1.73
C LEU A 34 11.41 7.88 1.23
N GLY A 35 10.51 8.50 2.00
CA GLY A 35 9.65 9.58 1.52
C GLY A 35 8.53 9.09 0.60
N PHE A 36 7.51 9.94 0.41
CA PHE A 36 6.25 9.58 -0.25
C PHE A 36 6.42 9.08 -1.69
N ALA A 37 7.01 9.91 -2.57
CA ALA A 37 7.10 9.60 -4.00
C ALA A 37 7.87 8.30 -4.27
N LYS A 38 8.96 8.05 -3.53
CA LYS A 38 9.76 6.83 -3.70
C LYS A 38 9.00 5.59 -3.22
N ALA A 39 8.29 5.67 -2.10
CA ALA A 39 7.45 4.57 -1.62
C ALA A 39 6.31 4.26 -2.59
N VAL A 40 5.61 5.28 -3.09
CA VAL A 40 4.56 5.12 -4.10
C VAL A 40 5.10 4.49 -5.38
N ASN A 41 6.22 4.98 -5.91
CA ASN A 41 6.84 4.45 -7.12
C ASN A 41 7.24 2.96 -6.99
N LEU A 42 7.67 2.51 -5.79
CA LEU A 42 7.91 1.09 -5.54
C LEU A 42 6.63 0.25 -5.67
N GLY A 43 5.51 0.75 -5.16
CA GLY A 43 4.21 0.09 -5.31
C GLY A 43 3.77 0.02 -6.78
N ILE A 44 3.89 1.13 -7.51
CA ILE A 44 3.54 1.22 -8.94
C ILE A 44 4.37 0.23 -9.77
N ALA A 45 5.68 0.17 -9.55
CA ALA A 45 6.56 -0.75 -10.27
C ALA A 45 6.23 -2.25 -10.02
N GLN A 46 5.45 -2.54 -8.99
CA GLN A 46 5.03 -3.89 -8.60
C GLN A 46 3.58 -4.21 -9.01
N ALA A 47 2.84 -3.22 -9.51
CA ALA A 47 1.48 -3.36 -9.99
C ALA A 47 1.45 -3.96 -11.40
N LYS A 48 0.39 -4.69 -11.69
CA LYS A 48 0.15 -5.35 -12.99
C LYS A 48 -1.08 -4.78 -13.71
N GLY A 49 -1.87 -3.96 -13.04
CA GLY A 49 -3.04 -3.31 -13.64
C GLY A 49 -2.67 -2.26 -14.69
N GLU A 50 -3.53 -2.11 -15.69
CA GLU A 50 -3.42 -1.04 -16.71
C GLU A 50 -3.65 0.35 -16.11
N TYR A 51 -4.48 0.43 -15.07
CA TYR A 51 -4.78 1.65 -14.33
C TYR A 51 -4.25 1.57 -12.90
N ILE A 52 -3.75 2.70 -12.40
CA ILE A 52 -3.23 2.85 -11.05
C ILE A 52 -4.10 3.83 -10.29
N PHE A 53 -4.57 3.40 -9.12
CA PHE A 53 -5.12 4.28 -8.11
C PHE A 53 -4.13 4.39 -6.95
N ILE A 54 -3.80 5.62 -6.53
CA ILE A 54 -2.90 5.88 -5.40
C ILE A 54 -3.76 6.39 -4.24
N GLY A 55 -3.70 5.70 -3.11
CA GLY A 55 -4.37 6.11 -1.88
C GLY A 55 -3.43 6.08 -0.68
N ASN A 56 -3.62 7.04 0.23
CA ASN A 56 -3.01 7.02 1.55
C ASN A 56 -3.83 6.13 2.50
N ASP A 57 -3.24 5.82 3.66
CA ASP A 57 -3.84 5.00 4.72
C ASP A 57 -4.95 5.70 5.51
N ASP A 58 -5.15 7.01 5.30
CA ASP A 58 -6.20 7.83 5.89
C ASP A 58 -7.41 8.07 4.96
N LEU A 59 -7.50 7.33 3.86
CA LEU A 59 -8.60 7.43 2.89
C LEU A 59 -9.62 6.28 3.00
N MET A 60 -10.88 6.60 2.71
CA MET A 60 -11.95 5.62 2.51
C MET A 60 -12.63 5.89 1.17
N PHE A 61 -13.02 4.82 0.48
CA PHE A 61 -13.79 4.89 -0.76
C PHE A 61 -15.28 4.69 -0.46
N GLU A 62 -16.11 5.52 -1.08
CA GLU A 62 -17.55 5.27 -1.11
C GLU A 62 -17.87 4.26 -2.22
N ASN A 63 -19.01 3.59 -2.09
CA ASN A 63 -19.50 2.71 -3.14
C ASN A 63 -19.74 3.54 -4.42
N ASN A 64 -19.22 3.06 -5.55
CA ASN A 64 -19.29 3.73 -6.85
C ASN A 64 -18.52 5.06 -6.96
N SER A 65 -17.47 5.27 -6.14
CA SER A 65 -16.62 6.46 -6.22
C SER A 65 -15.46 6.35 -7.24
N LEU A 66 -15.49 5.32 -8.08
CA LEU A 66 -14.50 5.05 -9.12
C LEU A 66 -15.17 5.12 -10.50
#